data_AF-A0A357TLN3-F1
#
_entry.id   AF-A0A357TLN3-F1
#
_cell.length_a   1.000
_cell.length_b   1.000
_cell.length_c   1.000
_cell.angle_alpha   90.00
_cell.angle_beta   90.00
_cell.angle_gamma   90.00
#
_symmetry.space_group_name_H-M   'P 1'
#
loop_
_entity.id
_entity.type
_entity.pdbx_description
1 polymer ?
#
loop_
_entity_poly.entity_id
_entity_poly.type
_entity_poly.pdbx_seq_one_letter_code
_entity_poly.pdbx_strand_id
1 'polypeptide(L)'
;MIEYLSLNGYATMRQLAGEFDVSINTIQRDITYLARYYPLETAYGRYGGGVYFEQNWQPYRIYMTPLQERALQHAISSAAAEDVVPLQEILQTFARK
;
A
#
# COMPACT_ATOMS: atom_id res chain seq x y z
N MET A 1 -9.56 -1.19 4.54
CA MET A 1 -9.68 -1.41 3.07
C MET A 1 -8.77 -0.50 2.25
N ILE A 2 -8.87 0.83 2.32
CA ILE A 2 -8.05 1.76 1.50
C ILE A 2 -6.55 1.58 1.75
N GLU A 3 -6.12 1.49 3.02
CA GLU A 3 -4.72 1.22 3.37
C GLU A 3 -4.22 -0.12 2.81
N TYR A 4 -4.99 -1.19 3.01
CA TYR A 4 -4.69 -2.51 2.44
C TYR A 4 -4.52 -2.44 0.91
N LEU A 5 -5.44 -1.80 0.19
CA LEU A 5 -5.33 -1.61 -1.26
C LEU A 5 -4.14 -0.71 -1.64
N SER A 6 -3.77 0.26 -0.80
CA SER A 6 -2.64 1.16 -1.05
C SER A 6 -1.29 0.45 -0.92
N LEU A 7 -1.21 -0.54 -0.03
CA LEU A 7 -0.01 -1.35 0.17
C LEU A 7 0.11 -2.46 -0.87
N ASN A 8 -1.01 -3.09 -1.24
CA ASN A 8 -1.01 -4.24 -2.15
C ASN A 8 -1.21 -3.86 -3.63
N GLY A 9 -1.67 -2.65 -3.94
CA GLY A 9 -1.94 -2.15 -5.28
C GLY A 9 -3.19 -2.73 -5.96
N TYR A 10 -3.50 -4.00 -5.69
CA TYR A 10 -4.63 -4.72 -6.24
C TYR A 10 -5.13 -5.78 -5.26
N ALA A 11 -6.45 -6.00 -5.23
CA ALA A 11 -7.03 -7.15 -4.54
C ALA A 11 -8.34 -7.62 -5.19
N THR A 12 -8.61 -8.92 -5.13
CA THR A 12 -9.92 -9.46 -5.46
C THR A 12 -10.92 -9.25 -4.32
N MET A 13 -12.22 -9.26 -4.64
CA MET A 13 -13.28 -9.19 -3.62
C MET A 13 -13.19 -10.31 -2.58
N ARG A 14 -12.77 -11.52 -3.02
CA ARG A 14 -12.60 -12.67 -2.12
C ARG A 14 -11.42 -12.50 -1.18
N GLN A 15 -10.30 -11.95 -1.66
CA GLN A 15 -9.16 -11.64 -0.80
C GLN A 15 -9.54 -10.61 0.27
N LEU A 16 -10.20 -9.52 -0.13
CA LEU A 16 -10.67 -8.51 0.82
C LEU A 16 -11.68 -9.10 1.83
N ALA A 17 -12.61 -9.92 1.37
CA ALA A 17 -13.58 -10.58 2.25
C ALA A 17 -12.90 -11.48 3.30
N GLY A 18 -11.88 -12.24 2.89
CA GLY A 18 -11.09 -13.09 3.80
C GLY A 18 -10.22 -12.28 4.76
N GLU A 19 -9.57 -11.23 4.29
CA GLU A 19 -8.70 -10.36 5.10
C GLU A 19 -9.49 -9.64 6.22
N PHE A 20 -10.69 -9.14 5.90
CA PHE A 20 -11.50 -8.36 6.83
C PHE A 20 -12.55 -9.20 7.58
N ASP A 21 -12.59 -10.52 7.37
CA ASP A 21 -13.59 -11.45 7.93
C ASP A 21 -15.05 -10.97 7.72
N VAL A 22 -15.38 -10.60 6.49
CA VAL A 22 -16.71 -10.12 6.11
C VAL A 22 -17.20 -10.78 4.83
N SER A 23 -18.49 -10.64 4.56
CA SER A 23 -19.06 -11.14 3.30
C SER A 23 -18.54 -10.36 2.08
N ILE A 24 -18.48 -11.03 0.92
CA ILE A 24 -18.21 -10.37 -0.37
C ILE A 24 -19.20 -9.21 -0.63
N ASN A 25 -20.46 -9.35 -0.20
CA ASN A 25 -21.47 -8.31 -0.35
C ASN A 25 -21.15 -7.06 0.49
N THR A 26 -20.56 -7.24 1.67
CA THR A 26 -20.07 -6.12 2.50
C THR A 26 -18.95 -5.39 1.76
N ILE A 27 -17.97 -6.12 1.23
CA ILE A 27 -16.87 -5.56 0.44
C ILE A 27 -17.38 -4.77 -0.78
N GLN A 28 -18.35 -5.30 -1.54
CA GLN A 28 -18.92 -4.60 -2.69
C GLN A 28 -19.61 -3.29 -2.31
N ARG A 29 -20.34 -3.27 -1.19
CA ARG A 29 -20.99 -2.05 -0.66
C ARG A 29 -19.94 -1.02 -0.23
N ASP A 30 -18.92 -1.47 0.48
CA ASP A 30 -17.83 -0.61 0.95
C ASP A 30 -17.08 0.00 -0.23
N ILE A 31 -16.73 -0.79 -1.26
CA ILE A 31 -16.08 -0.27 -2.47
C ILE A 31 -16.96 0.74 -3.18
N THR A 32 -18.25 0.45 -3.33
CA THR A 32 -19.20 1.39 -3.94
C THR A 32 -19.29 2.70 -3.15
N TYR A 33 -19.30 2.61 -1.82
CA TYR A 33 -19.29 3.78 -0.94
C TYR A 33 -17.99 4.58 -1.08
N LEU A 34 -16.84 3.88 -1.03
CA LEU A 34 -15.50 4.45 -1.02
C LEU A 34 -15.07 5.03 -2.37
N ALA A 35 -15.53 4.47 -3.48
CA ALA A 35 -15.28 4.98 -4.84
C ALA A 35 -15.79 6.42 -5.05
N ARG A 36 -16.63 6.92 -4.14
CA ARG A 36 -17.09 8.32 -4.13
C ARG A 36 -16.05 9.30 -3.58
N TYR A 37 -15.07 8.81 -2.84
CA TYR A 37 -14.06 9.60 -2.13
C TYR A 37 -12.64 9.29 -2.58
N TYR A 38 -12.42 8.09 -3.12
CA TYR A 38 -11.13 7.61 -3.58
C TYR A 38 -11.26 7.14 -5.03
N PRO A 39 -10.22 7.32 -5.86
CA PRO A 39 -10.23 6.89 -7.25
C PRO A 39 -10.01 5.38 -7.34
N LEU A 40 -11.02 4.61 -6.93
CA LEU A 40 -11.04 3.15 -6.99
C LEU A 40 -11.66 2.70 -8.30
N GLU A 41 -10.96 1.81 -9.00
CA GLU A 41 -11.46 1.13 -10.19
C GLU A 41 -11.75 -0.34 -9.88
N THR A 42 -12.71 -0.90 -10.61
CA THR A 42 -13.01 -2.34 -10.58
C THR A 42 -12.83 -2.95 -11.96
N ALA A 43 -11.98 -3.96 -12.06
CA ALA A 43 -11.93 -4.82 -13.25
C ALA A 43 -13.00 -5.91 -13.15
N TYR A 44 -13.70 -6.18 -14.25
CA TYR A 44 -14.70 -7.25 -14.35
C TYR A 44 -14.10 -8.47 -15.06
N GLY A 45 -14.30 -9.66 -14.50
CA GLY A 45 -13.89 -10.90 -15.15
C GLY A 45 -14.10 -12.14 -14.27
N ARG A 46 -14.47 -13.26 -14.90
CA ARG A 46 -14.77 -14.56 -14.24
C ARG A 46 -13.62 -15.09 -13.37
N TYR A 47 -12.38 -14.72 -13.70
CA TYR A 47 -11.17 -15.17 -13.01
C TYR A 47 -10.14 -14.05 -12.72
N GLY A 48 -10.42 -12.80 -13.11
CA GLY A 48 -9.48 -11.68 -13.00
C GLY A 48 -10.09 -10.39 -12.46
N GLY A 49 -11.33 -10.46 -11.95
CA GLY A 49 -11.98 -9.30 -11.36
C GLY A 49 -11.33 -8.88 -10.05
N GLY A 50 -11.21 -7.57 -9.82
CA GLY A 50 -10.57 -7.03 -8.64
C GLY A 50 -10.64 -5.52 -8.58
N VAL A 51 -10.07 -4.97 -7.53
CA VAL A 51 -10.18 -3.57 -7.13
C VAL A 51 -8.78 -3.02 -6.98
N TYR A 52 -8.54 -1.85 -7.54
CA TYR A 52 -7.25 -1.15 -7.52
C TYR A 52 -7.51 0.35 -7.56
N PHE A 53 -6.50 1.16 -7.29
CA PHE A 53 -6.60 2.60 -7.50
C PHE A 53 -6.30 2.97 -8.96
N GLU A 54 -6.90 4.06 -9.45
CA GLU A 54 -6.52 4.66 -10.73
C GLU A 54 -4.99 4.80 -10.85
N GLN A 55 -4.48 4.68 -12.07
CA GLN A 55 -3.05 4.73 -12.35
C GLN A 55 -2.42 6.00 -11.71
N ASN A 56 -1.37 5.80 -10.92
CA ASN A 56 -0.61 6.82 -10.18
C ASN A 56 -1.24 7.36 -8.88
N TRP A 57 -2.39 6.85 -8.43
CA TRP A 57 -2.93 7.23 -7.13
C TRP A 57 -2.30 6.41 -6.00
N GLN A 58 -1.59 7.09 -5.10
CA GLN A 58 -0.94 6.49 -3.93
C GLN A 58 -1.36 7.25 -2.67
N PRO A 59 -2.50 6.88 -2.06
CA PRO A 59 -3.12 7.68 -1.00
C PRO A 59 -2.28 7.74 0.29
N TYR A 60 -1.37 6.78 0.51
CA TYR A 60 -0.61 6.66 1.76
C TYR A 60 0.88 6.40 1.58
N ARG A 61 1.48 6.72 0.44
CA ARG A 61 2.93 6.58 0.32
C ARG A 61 3.62 7.76 1.01
N ILE A 62 3.85 7.58 2.30
CA ILE A 62 4.66 8.48 3.11
C ILE A 62 6.10 8.25 2.71
N TYR A 63 6.64 9.17 1.93
CA TYR A 63 8.06 9.15 1.61
C TYR A 63 8.85 9.91 2.65
N MET A 64 10.09 9.48 2.86
CA MET A 64 11.05 10.31 3.57
C MET A 64 11.24 11.64 2.82
N THR A 65 11.40 12.70 3.59
CA THR A 65 11.96 13.95 3.07
C THR A 65 13.44 13.74 2.72
N PRO A 66 14.02 14.55 1.82
CA PRO A 66 15.45 14.47 1.52
C PRO A 66 16.35 14.58 2.76
N LEU A 67 15.89 15.31 3.79
CA LEU A 67 16.61 15.42 5.07
C LEU A 67 16.58 14.10 5.87
N GLN A 68 15.42 13.44 5.92
CA GLN A 68 15.27 12.14 6.59
C GLN A 68 16.09 11.04 5.87
N GLU A 69 16.08 11.02 4.53
CA GLU A 69 16.91 10.09 3.75
C GLU A 69 18.40 10.27 4.07
N ARG A 70 18.89 11.52 4.06
CA ARG A 70 20.30 11.83 4.40
C ARG A 70 20.65 11.44 5.83
N ALA A 71 19.77 11.74 6.79
CA ALA A 71 19.98 11.39 8.19
C ALA A 71 20.07 9.86 8.37
N LEU A 72 19.21 9.10 7.68
CA LEU A 72 19.23 7.65 7.72
C LEU A 72 20.45 7.06 7.01
N GLN A 73 20.87 7.63 5.89
CA GLN A 73 22.10 7.23 5.19
C GLN A 73 23.34 7.39 6.09
N HIS A 74 23.40 8.50 6.84
CA HIS A 74 24.46 8.74 7.81
C HIS A 74 24.38 7.75 8.98
N ALA A 75 23.18 7.46 9.49
CA ALA A 75 22.99 6.45 10.53
C ALA A 75 23.49 5.08 10.07
N ILE A 76 23.14 4.63 8.86
CA ILE A 76 23.63 3.37 8.27
C ILE A 76 25.17 3.33 8.24
N SER A 77 25.82 4.43 7.85
CA SER A 77 27.29 4.49 7.76
C SER A 77 28.02 4.38 9.11
N SER A 78 27.31 4.61 10.21
CA SER A 78 27.86 4.60 11.58
C SER A 78 27.24 3.54 12.48
N ALA A 79 26.34 2.71 11.94
CA ALA A 79 25.61 1.69 12.69
C ALA A 79 26.47 0.45 13.00
N ALA A 80 26.11 -0.27 14.06
CA ALA A 80 26.64 -1.60 14.33
C ALA A 80 26.20 -2.57 13.22
N ALA A 81 26.97 -3.65 13.02
CA ALA A 81 26.74 -4.58 11.90
C ALA A 81 25.33 -5.20 11.94
N GLU A 82 24.79 -5.46 13.14
CA GLU A 82 23.43 -5.97 13.32
C GLU A 82 22.32 -4.99 12.87
N ASP A 83 22.56 -3.69 12.91
CA ASP A 83 21.56 -2.65 12.64
C ASP A 83 21.58 -2.18 11.17
N VAL A 84 22.67 -2.42 10.45
CA VAL A 84 22.84 -1.97 9.05
C VAL A 84 21.73 -2.50 8.15
N VAL A 85 21.39 -3.79 8.27
CA VAL A 85 20.39 -4.44 7.40
C VAL A 85 18.98 -3.86 7.62
N PRO A 86 18.43 -3.83 8.85
CA PRO A 86 17.13 -3.20 9.09
C PRO A 86 17.05 -1.73 8.64
N LEU A 87 18.11 -0.95 8.87
CA LEU A 87 18.14 0.46 8.47
C LEU A 87 18.14 0.62 6.93
N GLN A 88 18.82 -0.26 6.20
CA GLN A 88 18.77 -0.29 4.74
C GLN A 88 17.38 -0.65 4.21
N GLU A 89 16.69 -1.61 4.84
CA GLU A 89 15.32 -1.98 4.46
C GLU A 89 14.33 -0.82 4.68
N ILE A 90 14.47 -0.10 5.80
CA ILE A 90 13.69 1.12 6.08
C ILE A 90 13.94 2.17 4.99
N LEU A 91 15.20 2.43 4.64
CA LEU A 91 15.55 3.40 3.60
C LEU A 91 14.93 3.01 2.25
N GLN A 92 15.04 1.74 1.85
CA GLN A 92 14.46 1.27 0.58
C GLN A 92 12.93 1.31 0.54
N THR A 93 12.28 1.12 1.68
CA THR A 93 10.82 1.13 1.81
C THR A 93 10.24 2.53 1.64
N PHE A 94 10.90 3.55 2.22
CA PHE A 94 10.36 4.91 2.31
C PHE A 94 11.07 5.96 1.42
N ALA A 95 12.17 5.61 0.75
CA ALA A 95 12.81 6.53 -0.20
C ALA A 95 11.90 6.85 -1.40
N ARG A 96 11.96 8.10 -1.89
CA ARG A 96 11.25 8.47 -3.14
C ARG A 96 11.85 7.69 -4.33
N LYS A 97 10.99 7.02 -5.12
CA LYS A 97 11.37 6.38 -6.39
C LYS A 97 11.19 7.33 -7.56
#